data_AF-A0A527ZRY5-F1
#
_entry.id   AF-A0A527ZRY5-F1
#
_cell.length_a   1.000
_cell.length_b   1.000
_cell.length_c   1.000
_cell.angle_alpha   90.00
_cell.angle_beta   90.00
_cell.angle_gamma   90.00
#
_symmetry.space_group_name_H-M   'P 1'
#
loop_
_entity.id
_entity.type
_entity.pdbx_description
1 polymer ?
#
loop_
_entity_poly.entity_id
_entity_poly.type
_entity_poly.pdbx_seq_one_letter_code
_entity_poly.pdbx_strand_id
1 'polypeptide(L)' 'MKKVVALAIGIGLILTAIAQAGDMTGAQLKKAFTGTSMTFTGKSGNGTSVYNADGSASIVFKGKPSKGKWRVKGSSICTT' A
#
# COMPACT_ATOMS: atom_id res chain seq x y z
N MET A 1 9.56 22.26 -8.50
CA MET A 1 9.96 23.61 -8.04
C MET A 1 8.70 24.41 -7.73
N LYS A 2 8.55 24.94 -6.49
CA LYS A 2 7.97 26.27 -6.12
C LYS A 2 6.63 26.68 -6.81
N LYS A 3 5.50 27.02 -6.18
CA LYS A 3 5.23 27.72 -4.89
C LYS A 3 3.74 27.62 -4.45
N VAL A 4 3.55 27.54 -3.13
CA VAL A 4 2.68 28.35 -2.23
C VAL A 4 1.17 28.52 -2.55
N VAL A 5 0.37 27.84 -1.71
CA VAL A 5 -0.80 28.28 -0.91
C VAL A 5 -1.47 29.61 -1.28
N ALA A 6 -2.78 29.56 -1.54
CA ALA A 6 -3.69 30.68 -1.34
C ALA A 6 -4.87 30.22 -0.46
N LEU A 7 -4.99 30.90 0.69
CA LEU A 7 -6.08 30.86 1.64
C LEU A 7 -7.21 31.76 1.12
N ALA A 8 -8.46 31.28 1.08
CA ALA A 8 -9.62 32.14 0.95
C ALA A 8 -10.73 31.64 1.88
N ILE A 9 -11.08 32.51 2.83
CA ILE A 9 -12.14 32.38 3.82
C ILE A 9 -13.46 32.75 3.14
N GLY A 10 -14.46 31.88 3.18
CA GLY A 10 -15.79 32.12 2.62
C GLY A 10 -16.79 31.10 3.13
N ILE A 11 -17.74 31.56 3.94
CA ILE A 11 -18.80 30.81 4.62
C ILE A 11 -19.73 30.14 3.61
N GLY A 12 -20.07 28.87 3.86
CA GLY A 12 -21.29 28.24 3.33
C GLY A 12 -21.11 27.27 2.17
N LEU A 13 -20.58 26.09 2.46
CA LEU A 13 -20.93 24.79 1.86
C LEU A 13 -19.94 23.77 2.42
N ILE A 14 -20.28 23.15 3.55
CA ILE A 14 -19.60 21.93 3.98
C ILE A 14 -20.10 20.83 3.02
N LEU A 15 -19.59 20.85 1.79
CA LEU A 15 -19.54 19.67 0.96
C LEU A 15 -18.66 18.71 1.75
N THR A 16 -19.27 17.83 2.55
CA THR A 16 -18.63 16.61 3.00
C THR A 16 -18.26 15.86 1.73
N ALA A 17 -17.05 16.15 1.22
CA ALA A 17 -16.38 15.32 0.26
C ALA A 17 -16.19 13.97 0.94
N ILE A 18 -17.20 13.11 0.83
CA ILE A 18 -17.03 11.68 0.96
C ILE A 18 -16.08 11.30 -0.16
N ALA A 19 -14.79 11.41 0.12
CA ALA A 19 -13.73 10.87 -0.69
C ALA A 19 -14.01 9.37 -0.77
N GLN A 20 -14.70 8.95 -1.82
CA GLN A 20 -14.76 7.55 -2.20
C GLN A 20 -13.32 7.17 -2.49
N ALA A 21 -12.72 6.36 -1.61
CA ALA A 21 -11.42 5.78 -1.84
C ALA A 21 -11.54 4.90 -3.09
N GLY A 22 -11.23 5.46 -4.25
CA GLY A 22 -11.24 4.71 -5.50
C GLY A 22 -10.29 3.53 -5.38
N ASP A 23 -10.71 2.37 -5.88
CA ASP A 23 -9.87 1.18 -5.91
C ASP A 23 -8.54 1.51 -6.59
N MET A 24 -7.43 1.22 -5.91
CA MET A 24 -6.11 1.45 -6.47
C MET A 24 -5.91 0.60 -7.72
N THR A 25 -5.49 1.23 -8.82
CA THR A 25 -5.08 0.51 -10.02
C THR A 25 -3.88 -0.40 -9.73
N GLY A 26 -3.70 -1.46 -10.52
CA GLY A 26 -2.56 -2.36 -10.36
C GLY A 26 -1.19 -1.66 -10.42
N ALA A 27 -1.06 -0.58 -11.21
CA ALA A 27 0.14 0.24 -11.25
C ALA A 27 0.37 1.02 -9.95
N GLN A 28 -0.69 1.57 -9.35
CA GLN A 28 -0.62 2.24 -8.06
C GLN A 28 -0.29 1.26 -6.93
N LEU A 29 -0.87 0.05 -6.95
CA LEU A 29 -0.51 -1.02 -6.00
C LEU A 29 0.96 -1.41 -6.14
N LYS A 30 1.44 -1.64 -7.38
CA LYS A 30 2.85 -1.97 -7.59
C LYS A 30 3.76 -0.88 -7.02
N LYS A 31 3.44 0.40 -7.25
CA LYS A 31 4.20 1.53 -6.72
C LYS A 31 4.16 1.62 -5.18
N ALA A 32 3.00 1.35 -4.57
CA ALA A 32 2.84 1.46 -3.11
C ALA A 32 3.55 0.32 -2.35
N PHE A 33 3.61 -0.88 -2.93
CA PHE A 33 4.16 -2.05 -2.26
C PHE A 33 5.65 -2.27 -2.55
N THR A 34 6.16 -1.81 -3.70
CA THR A 34 7.57 -2.01 -4.08
C THR A 34 8.52 -1.34 -3.10
N GLY A 35 9.40 -2.13 -2.47
CA GLY A 35 10.37 -1.68 -1.48
C GLY A 35 9.76 -1.41 -0.09
N THR A 36 8.45 -1.61 0.06
CA THR A 36 7.74 -1.35 1.31
C THR A 36 7.74 -2.59 2.19
N SER A 37 7.96 -2.37 3.49
CA SER A 37 7.76 -3.38 4.53
C SER A 37 6.36 -3.22 5.12
N MET A 38 5.58 -4.29 5.13
CA MET A 38 4.25 -4.31 5.72
C MET A 38 4.21 -5.29 6.88
N THR A 39 3.65 -4.84 8.00
CA THR A 39 3.37 -5.70 9.14
C THR A 39 1.93 -6.19 9.05
N PHE A 40 1.70 -7.48 9.30
CA PHE A 40 0.38 -8.08 9.29
C PHE A 40 0.17 -8.93 10.54
N THR A 41 -1.07 -8.95 11.02
CA THR A 41 -1.51 -9.84 12.11
C THR A 41 -2.44 -10.89 11.51
N GLY A 42 -1.97 -12.12 11.48
CA GLY A 42 -2.80 -13.28 11.15
C GLY A 42 -3.39 -13.90 12.41
N LYS A 43 -4.42 -14.75 12.24
CA LYS A 43 -5.06 -15.49 13.35
C LYS A 43 -4.06 -16.24 14.24
N SER A 44 -2.98 -16.73 13.65
CA SER A 44 -1.97 -17.52 14.36
C SER A 44 -0.82 -16.69 14.92
N GLY A 45 -0.63 -15.43 14.51
CA GLY A 45 0.48 -14.58 14.98
C GLY A 45 0.80 -13.41 14.04
N ASN A 46 1.83 -12.64 14.38
CA ASN A 46 2.27 -11.49 13.60
C ASN A 46 3.36 -11.86 12.59
N GLY A 47 3.44 -11.08 11.53
CA GLY A 47 4.52 -11.17 10.57
C GLY A 47 4.80 -9.86 9.85
N THR A 48 5.88 -9.87 9.09
CA THR A 48 6.32 -8.76 8.25
C THR A 48 6.59 -9.27 6.84
N SER A 49 6.14 -8.57 5.82
CA SER A 49 6.42 -8.85 4.41
C SER A 49 7.12 -7.68 3.73
N VAL A 50 8.10 -7.97 2.89
CA VAL A 50 8.80 -7.00 2.02
C VAL A 50 8.64 -7.45 0.59
N TYR A 51 8.22 -6.53 -0.28
CA TYR A 51 7.95 -6.78 -1.70
C TYR A 51 8.96 -6.02 -2.56
N ASN A 52 10.00 -6.69 -3.06
CA ASN A 52 11.11 -6.03 -3.77
C ASN A 52 10.79 -5.71 -5.23
N ALA A 53 11.47 -4.73 -5.81
CA ALA A 53 11.26 -4.28 -7.19
C ALA A 53 11.54 -5.35 -8.25
N ASP A 54 12.43 -6.30 -7.93
CA ASP A 54 12.79 -7.45 -8.78
C ASP A 54 11.71 -8.55 -8.81
N GLY A 55 10.60 -8.38 -8.08
CA GLY A 55 9.53 -9.37 -7.98
C GLY A 55 9.77 -10.43 -6.91
N SER A 56 10.83 -10.34 -6.10
CA SER A 56 11.04 -11.19 -4.92
C SER A 56 10.26 -10.66 -3.72
N ALA A 57 9.80 -11.57 -2.86
CA ALA A 57 9.16 -11.25 -1.59
C ALA A 57 9.88 -11.95 -0.44
N SER A 58 10.05 -11.25 0.68
CA SER A 58 10.59 -11.81 1.92
C SER A 58 9.55 -11.66 3.02
N ILE A 59 9.22 -12.76 3.70
CA ILE A 59 8.18 -12.79 4.74
C ILE A 59 8.80 -13.36 6.00
N VAL A 60 8.59 -12.71 7.14
CA VAL A 60 8.92 -13.25 8.45
C VAL A 60 7.61 -13.44 9.19
N PHE A 61 7.22 -14.68 9.45
CA PHE A 61 6.01 -14.99 10.20
C PHE A 61 6.37 -15.73 11.48
N LYS A 62 6.00 -15.20 12.65
CA LYS A 62 6.41 -15.73 13.96
C LYS A 62 7.93 -15.92 14.09
N GLY A 63 8.71 -14.96 13.57
CA GLY A 63 10.17 -15.04 13.55
C GLY A 63 10.76 -16.07 12.58
N LYS A 64 9.93 -16.79 11.81
CA LYS A 64 10.40 -17.72 10.78
C LYS A 64 10.47 -17.03 9.42
N PRO A 65 11.67 -16.87 8.82
CA PRO A 65 11.80 -16.27 7.51
C PRO A 65 11.35 -17.24 6.40
N SER A 66 10.76 -16.68 5.35
CA SER A 66 10.36 -17.33 4.11
C SER A 66 10.62 -16.39 2.94
N LYS A 67 10.91 -16.94 1.77
CA LYS A 67 11.12 -16.19 0.54
C LYS A 67 10.19 -16.71 -0.53
N GLY A 68 9.71 -15.80 -1.36
CA GLY A 68 8.80 -16.12 -2.45
C GLY A 68 8.91 -15.11 -3.58
N LYS A 69 7.96 -15.18 -4.50
CA LYS A 69 7.78 -14.18 -5.55
C LYS A 69 6.48 -13.42 -5.32
N TRP A 70 6.41 -12.20 -5.82
CA TRP A 70 5.17 -11.44 -5.83
C TRP A 70 4.90 -10.81 -7.19
N ARG A 71 3.61 -10.57 -7.44
CA ARG A 71 3.13 -9.85 -8.61
C ARG A 71 1.81 -9.15 -8.29
N VAL A 72 1.45 -8.17 -9.10
CA VAL A 72 0.12 -7.57 -9.07
C VAL A 72 -0.74 -8.21 -10.15
N LYS A 73 -1.96 -8.64 -9.80
CA LYS A 73 -2.96 -9.15 -10.74
C LYS A 73 -4.24 -8.34 -10.56
N GLY A 74 -4.59 -7.52 -11.56
CA GLY A 74 -5.70 -6.57 -11.44
C GLY A 74 -5.45 -5.58 -10.29
N SER A 75 -6.35 -5.56 -9.32
CA SER A 75 -6.25 -4.74 -8.11
C SER A 75 -5.82 -5.54 -6.87
N SER A 76 -5.06 -6.64 -7.06
CA SER A 76 -4.62 -7.51 -5.97
C SER A 76 -3.13 -7.81 -6.00
N ILE A 77 -2.53 -7.96 -4.82
CA ILE A 77 -1.18 -8.51 -4.63
C ILE A 77 -1.29 -10.03 -4.55
N CYS A 78 -0.45 -10.74 -5.30
CA CYS A 78 -0.32 -12.19 -5.22
C CYS A 78 1.11 -12.57 -4.83
N THR A 79 1.25 -13.56 -3.95
CA THR A 79 2.54 -14.16 -3.56
C THR A 79 2.56 -15.65 -3.89
N THR A 80 3.76 -16.19 -4.17
CA THR A 80 4.00 -17.63 -4.40
C THR A 80 5.25 -18.06 -3.66
#